data_AF-A0A9E1Q2Q6-F1
#
_entry.id   AF-A0A9E1Q2Q6-F1
#
_cell.length_a   1.000
_cell.length_b   1.000
_cell.length_c   1.000
_cell.angle_alpha   90.00
_cell.angle_beta   90.00
_cell.angle_gamma   90.00
#
_symmetry.space_group_name_H-M   'P 1'
#
loop_
_entity.id
_entity.type
_entity.pdbx_description
1 polymer ?
#
loop_
_entity_poly.entity_id
_entity_poly.type
_entity_poly.pdbx_seq_one_letter_code
_entity_poly.pdbx_strand_id
1 'polypeptide(L)'
;SLCWNQAAFLTEAINGRFADAPDAVEVVRRMMGEMEAIATSLGAEMPVPLEKRIDLTVRATDHTMSMLQDLRRGRPIEIDVLADSVAAMSRISGVPAPTVDALTALTKLKGRIRDVYNG
;
A
#
# COMPACT_ATOMS: atom_id res chain seq x y z
N SER A 1 -1.89 2.95 6.10
CA SER A 1 -0.67 2.55 5.34
C SER A 1 -1.06 2.39 3.88
N LEU A 2 -0.41 3.10 2.96
CA LEU A 2 -0.65 2.97 1.51
C LEU A 2 -0.44 1.52 1.04
N CYS A 3 0.69 0.91 1.43
CA CYS A 3 1.09 -0.43 0.97
C CYS A 3 0.04 -1.52 1.30
N TRP A 4 -0.36 -1.61 2.57
CA TRP A 4 -1.35 -2.60 3.00
C TRP A 4 -2.75 -2.29 2.45
N ASN A 5 -3.12 -1.01 2.29
CA ASN A 5 -4.41 -0.63 1.71
C ASN A 5 -4.52 -1.11 0.26
N GLN A 6 -3.48 -0.90 -0.55
CA GLN A 6 -3.45 -1.35 -1.94
C GLN A 6 -3.43 -2.88 -2.04
N ALA A 7 -2.61 -3.55 -1.23
CA ALA A 7 -2.55 -5.01 -1.22
C ALA A 7 -3.92 -5.62 -0.88
N ALA A 8 -4.55 -5.18 0.22
CA ALA A 8 -5.87 -5.64 0.62
C ALA A 8 -6.96 -5.29 -0.41
N PHE A 9 -6.88 -4.12 -1.04
CA PHE A 9 -7.81 -3.74 -2.10
C PHE A 9 -7.68 -4.64 -3.33
N LEU A 10 -6.46 -4.91 -3.79
CA LEU A 10 -6.19 -5.74 -4.97
C LEU A 10 -6.61 -7.19 -4.76
N THR A 11 -6.35 -7.76 -3.59
CA THR A 11 -6.65 -9.17 -3.27
C THR A 11 -8.03 -9.40 -2.65
N GLU A 12 -8.70 -8.33 -2.19
CA GLU A 12 -9.91 -8.37 -1.35
C GLU A 12 -9.74 -9.12 -0.03
N ALA A 13 -8.49 -9.29 0.39
CA ALA A 13 -8.12 -10.06 1.56
C ALA A 13 -7.98 -9.18 2.81
N ILE A 14 -8.47 -9.67 3.95
CA ILE A 14 -8.18 -9.08 5.27
C ILE A 14 -6.75 -9.43 5.70
N ASN A 15 -6.21 -8.74 6.70
CA ASN A 15 -4.82 -8.90 7.15
C ASN A 15 -4.46 -10.36 7.47
N GLY A 16 -5.35 -11.11 8.12
CA GLY A 16 -5.09 -12.49 8.48
C GLY A 16 -4.79 -13.43 7.30
N ARG A 17 -5.25 -13.10 6.08
CA ARG A 17 -4.95 -13.90 4.88
C ARG A 17 -3.52 -13.75 4.39
N PHE A 18 -2.85 -12.64 4.73
CA PHE A 18 -1.46 -12.43 4.34
C PHE A 18 -0.49 -13.29 5.15
N ALA A 19 -0.91 -13.83 6.31
CA ALA A 19 -0.10 -14.75 7.09
C ALA A 19 0.24 -16.03 6.32
N ASP A 20 -0.68 -16.49 5.46
CA ASP A 20 -0.54 -17.70 4.66
C ASP A 20 0.00 -17.42 3.23
N ALA A 21 0.36 -16.17 2.92
CA ALA A 21 0.77 -15.72 1.58
C ALA A 21 2.12 -14.96 1.61
N PRO A 22 3.24 -15.66 1.87
CA PRO A 22 4.55 -15.04 2.02
C PRO A 22 5.04 -14.31 0.75
N ASP A 23 4.63 -14.77 -0.42
CA ASP A 23 4.88 -14.15 -1.72
C ASP A 23 4.13 -12.81 -1.88
N ALA A 24 2.89 -12.71 -1.39
CA ALA A 24 2.16 -11.44 -1.33
C ALA A 24 2.80 -10.47 -0.33
N VAL A 25 3.25 -10.99 0.83
CA VAL A 25 3.97 -10.18 1.83
C VAL A 25 5.29 -9.65 1.27
N GLU A 26 5.99 -10.42 0.44
CA GLU A 26 7.20 -9.97 -0.26
C GLU A 26 6.95 -8.74 -1.14
N VAL A 27 5.84 -8.72 -1.88
CA VAL A 27 5.45 -7.55 -2.69
C VAL A 27 5.21 -6.33 -1.81
N VAL A 28 4.48 -6.50 -0.70
CA VAL A 28 4.22 -5.40 0.26
C VAL A 28 5.51 -4.90 0.89
N ARG A 29 6.43 -5.81 1.24
CA ARG A 29 7.73 -5.48 1.82
C ARG A 29 8.60 -4.64 0.89
N ARG A 30 8.69 -5.00 -0.40
CA ARG A 30 9.42 -4.19 -1.40
C ARG A 30 8.87 -2.78 -1.47
N MET A 31 7.56 -2.65 -1.55
CA MET A 31 6.88 -1.36 -1.57
C MET A 31 7.14 -0.56 -0.27
N MET A 32 7.07 -1.20 0.89
CA MET A 32 7.40 -0.56 2.17
C MET A 32 8.86 -0.10 2.24
N GLY A 33 9.79 -0.85 1.64
CA GLY A 33 11.20 -0.51 1.55
C GLY A 33 11.45 0.70 0.66
N GLU A 34 10.78 0.80 -0.48
CA GLU A 34 10.81 2.00 -1.34
C GLU A 34 10.33 3.24 -0.58
N MET A 35 9.23 3.09 0.17
CA MET A 35 8.69 4.17 1.01
C MET A 35 9.64 4.59 2.13
N GLU A 36 10.30 3.64 2.79
CA GLU A 36 11.34 3.95 3.80
C GLU A 36 12.53 4.65 3.17
N ALA A 37 13.02 4.18 2.02
CA ALA A 37 14.15 4.79 1.34
C ALA A 37 13.86 6.26 0.96
N ILE A 38 12.65 6.54 0.44
CA ILE A 38 12.19 7.91 0.19
C ILE A 38 12.16 8.70 1.49
N ALA A 39 11.51 8.21 2.54
CA ALA A 39 11.38 8.94 3.80
C ALA A 39 12.75 9.26 4.43
N THR A 40 13.65 8.28 4.49
CA THR A 40 15.00 8.44 5.05
C THR A 40 15.86 9.40 4.23
N SER A 41 15.77 9.39 2.90
CA SER A 41 16.47 10.36 2.06
C SER A 41 16.02 11.82 2.30
N LEU A 42 14.81 12.01 2.82
CA LEU A 42 14.25 13.31 3.20
C LEU A 42 14.46 13.63 4.70
N GLY A 43 15.27 12.86 5.41
CA GLY A 43 15.63 13.10 6.81
C GLY A 43 14.66 12.51 7.84
N ALA A 44 13.71 11.66 7.44
CA ALA A 44 12.84 10.97 8.39
C ALA A 44 13.56 9.79 9.06
N GLU A 45 13.34 9.64 10.37
CA GLU A 45 13.79 8.47 11.13
C GLU A 45 12.70 7.39 11.16
N MET A 46 13.10 6.14 10.93
CA MET A 46 12.22 4.97 10.97
C MET A 46 12.59 4.09 12.18
N PRO A 47 12.12 4.43 13.40
CA PRO A 47 12.58 3.80 14.64
C PRO A 47 12.10 2.36 14.81
N VAL A 48 11.02 1.98 14.11
CA VAL A 48 10.50 0.61 14.13
C VAL A 48 10.96 -0.09 12.85
N PRO A 49 11.75 -1.18 12.97
CA PRO A 49 12.21 -1.93 11.80
C PRO A 49 11.05 -2.39 10.91
N LEU A 50 11.29 -2.38 9.60
CA LEU A 50 10.32 -2.79 8.58
C LEU A 50 9.66 -4.13 8.91
N GLU A 51 10.45 -5.16 9.24
CA GLU A 51 9.93 -6.50 9.55
C GLU A 51 8.96 -6.48 10.74
N LYS A 52 9.28 -5.70 11.79
CA LYS A 52 8.39 -5.54 12.94
C LYS A 52 7.08 -4.86 12.55
N ARG A 53 7.09 -3.90 11.62
CA ARG A 53 5.87 -3.26 11.11
C ARG A 53 5.03 -4.23 10.27
N ILE A 54 5.66 -5.12 9.50
CA ILE A 54 4.98 -6.18 8.76
C ILE A 54 4.32 -7.15 9.74
N ASP A 55 5.08 -7.69 10.69
CA ASP A 55 4.60 -8.64 11.69
C ASP A 55 3.40 -8.11 12.45
N LEU A 56 3.46 -6.86 12.90
CA LEU A 56 2.34 -6.21 13.61
C LEU A 56 1.07 -6.16 12.74
N THR A 57 1.22 -5.93 11.44
CA THR A 57 0.09 -5.83 10.53
C THR A 57 -0.53 -7.21 10.25
N VAL A 58 0.31 -8.22 9.99
CA VAL A 58 -0.12 -9.60 9.72
C VAL A 58 -0.77 -10.23 10.95
N ARG A 59 -0.28 -9.92 12.16
CA ARG A 59 -0.85 -10.40 13.43
C ARG A 59 -2.22 -9.80 13.76
N ALA A 60 -2.58 -8.67 13.17
CA ALA A 60 -3.91 -8.07 13.33
C ALA A 60 -4.93 -8.78 12.42
N THR A 61 -5.15 -10.08 12.65
CA THR A 61 -5.81 -11.00 11.71
C THR A 61 -7.22 -10.56 11.29
N ASP A 62 -7.97 -9.98 12.22
CA ASP A 62 -9.37 -9.56 12.00
C ASP A 62 -9.48 -8.16 11.39
N HIS A 63 -8.34 -7.49 11.20
CA HIS A 63 -8.33 -6.14 10.66
C HIS A 63 -8.60 -6.13 9.15
N THR A 64 -9.56 -5.29 8.76
CA THR A 64 -9.86 -5.00 7.35
C THR A 64 -9.36 -3.60 7.03
N MET A 65 -8.46 -3.49 6.05
CA MET A 65 -7.92 -2.23 5.58
C MET A 65 -9.00 -1.29 5.02
N SER A 66 -8.83 0.03 5.18
CA SER A 66 -9.89 1.02 4.87
C SER A 66 -10.35 0.96 3.41
N MET A 67 -9.42 0.88 2.45
CA MET A 67 -9.80 0.79 1.03
C MET A 67 -10.58 -0.48 0.69
N LEU A 68 -10.33 -1.59 1.40
CA LEU A 68 -11.14 -2.80 1.26
C LEU A 68 -12.54 -2.62 1.84
N GLN A 69 -12.69 -1.85 2.93
CA GLN A 69 -14.01 -1.49 3.45
C GLN A 69 -14.77 -0.61 2.46
N ASP A 70 -14.10 0.36 1.83
CA ASP A 70 -14.70 1.24 0.82
C ASP A 70 -15.15 0.43 -0.41
N LEU A 71 -14.30 -0.48 -0.90
CA LEU A 71 -14.66 -1.42 -1.96
C LEU A 71 -15.92 -2.23 -1.62
N ARG A 72 -15.99 -2.81 -0.42
CA ARG A 72 -17.15 -3.60 0.03
C ARG A 72 -18.42 -2.77 0.17
N ARG A 73 -18.30 -1.47 0.38
CA ARG A 73 -19.42 -0.52 0.51
C ARG A 73 -19.74 0.22 -0.79
N GLY A 74 -19.02 -0.04 -1.87
CA GLY A 74 -19.17 0.70 -3.14
C GLY A 74 -18.83 2.19 -3.01
N ARG A 75 -17.92 2.55 -2.08
CA ARG A 75 -17.50 3.93 -1.86
C ARG A 75 -16.28 4.28 -2.70
N PRO A 76 -16.16 5.52 -3.20
CA PRO A 76 -14.95 5.97 -3.88
C PRO A 76 -13.69 5.79 -3.03
N ILE A 77 -12.58 5.36 -3.66
CA ILE A 77 -11.26 5.27 -3.03
C ILE A 77 -10.42 6.54 -3.31
N GLU A 78 -9.55 6.92 -2.36
CA GLU A 78 -8.67 8.09 -2.47
C GLU A 78 -7.23 7.70 -2.85
N ILE A 79 -7.05 6.99 -3.97
CA ILE A 79 -5.73 6.52 -4.38
C ILE A 79 -4.82 7.63 -4.92
N ASP A 80 -5.38 8.66 -5.57
CA ASP A 80 -4.58 9.73 -6.19
C ASP A 80 -3.85 10.59 -5.17
N VAL A 81 -4.54 11.00 -4.11
CA VAL A 81 -3.94 11.82 -3.05
C VAL A 81 -2.70 11.14 -2.47
N LEU A 82 -2.78 9.83 -2.25
CA LEU A 82 -1.66 9.06 -1.74
C LEU A 82 -0.57 8.86 -2.79
N ALA A 83 -0.94 8.48 -4.02
CA ALA A 83 0.01 8.23 -5.10
C ALA A 83 0.78 9.50 -5.50
N ASP A 84 0.09 10.64 -5.63
CA ASP A 84 0.69 11.93 -6.00
C ASP A 84 1.67 12.41 -4.93
N SER A 85 1.32 12.21 -3.65
CA SER A 85 2.22 12.51 -2.54
C SER A 85 3.50 11.70 -2.62
N VAL A 86 3.41 10.39 -2.87
CA VAL A 86 4.59 9.53 -3.00
C VAL A 86 5.41 9.89 -4.24
N ALA A 87 4.76 10.12 -5.38
CA ALA A 87 5.43 10.51 -6.62
C ALA A 87 6.16 11.86 -6.47
N ALA A 88 5.58 12.82 -5.75
CA ALA A 88 6.23 14.08 -5.42
C ALA A 88 7.48 13.86 -4.54
N MET A 89 7.36 13.09 -3.47
CA MET A 89 8.49 12.78 -2.59
C MET A 89 9.60 12.02 -3.31
N SER A 90 9.25 11.05 -4.16
CA SER A 90 10.20 10.30 -5.01
C SER A 90 10.98 11.22 -5.96
N ARG A 91 10.32 12.19 -6.59
CA ARG A 91 10.99 13.18 -7.45
C ARG A 91 11.93 14.09 -6.66
N ILE A 92 11.54 14.52 -5.46
CA ILE A 92 12.36 15.38 -4.62
C ILE A 92 13.60 14.63 -4.10
N SER A 93 13.44 13.37 -3.71
CA SER A 93 14.54 12.55 -3.18
C SER A 93 15.45 11.96 -4.26
N GLY A 94 14.97 11.82 -5.49
CA GLY A 94 15.63 11.05 -6.54
C GLY A 94 15.61 9.53 -6.30
N VAL A 95 14.82 9.05 -5.34
CA VAL A 95 14.68 7.61 -5.03
C VAL A 95 13.53 7.03 -5.84
N PRO A 96 13.76 6.03 -6.71
CA PRO A 96 12.71 5.40 -7.50
C PRO A 96 11.78 4.52 -6.63
N ALA A 97 10.50 4.45 -6.99
CA ALA A 97 9.49 3.63 -6.31
C ALA A 97 8.68 2.75 -7.30
N PRO A 98 9.34 1.84 -8.04
CA PRO A 98 8.69 1.07 -9.10
C PRO A 98 7.58 0.13 -8.60
N THR A 99 7.69 -0.40 -7.39
CA THR A 99 6.64 -1.24 -6.81
C THR A 99 5.41 -0.41 -6.45
N VAL A 100 5.61 0.80 -5.90
CA VAL A 100 4.52 1.76 -5.67
C VAL A 100 3.81 2.11 -6.99
N ASP A 101 4.57 2.43 -8.04
CA ASP A 101 4.02 2.78 -9.34
C ASP A 101 3.17 1.65 -9.93
N ALA A 102 3.72 0.42 -9.93
CA ALA A 102 3.03 -0.74 -10.46
C ALA A 102 1.73 -1.06 -9.70
N LEU A 103 1.77 -1.09 -8.36
CA LEU A 103 0.58 -1.40 -7.56
C LEU A 103 -0.47 -0.29 -7.61
N THR A 104 -0.05 0.96 -7.77
CA THR A 104 -0.95 2.10 -7.99
C THR A 104 -1.69 1.97 -9.31
N ALA A 105 -0.99 1.65 -10.40
CA ALA A 105 -1.62 1.43 -11.70
C ALA A 105 -2.67 0.31 -11.64
N LEU A 106 -2.35 -0.82 -11.01
CA LEU A 106 -3.28 -1.94 -10.84
C LEU A 106 -4.47 -1.58 -9.95
N THR A 107 -4.24 -0.82 -8.88
CA THR A 107 -5.29 -0.37 -7.96
C THR A 107 -6.28 0.54 -8.68
N LYS A 108 -5.78 1.50 -9.48
CA LYS A 108 -6.62 2.38 -10.31
C LYS A 108 -7.46 1.61 -11.33
N LEU A 109 -6.88 0.61 -12.00
CA LEU A 109 -7.62 -0.23 -12.94
C LEU A 109 -8.73 -1.01 -12.24
N LYS A 110 -8.42 -1.68 -11.12
CA LYS A 110 -9.42 -2.40 -10.34
C LYS A 110 -10.52 -1.46 -9.82
N GLY A 111 -10.16 -0.27 -9.35
CA GLY A 111 -11.12 0.73 -8.90
C GLY A 111 -12.12 1.12 -9.98
N ARG A 112 -11.64 1.34 -11.22
CA ARG A 112 -12.50 1.58 -12.39
C ARG A 112 -13.43 0.40 -12.69
N ILE A 113 -12.91 -0.83 -12.68
CA ILE A 113 -13.70 -2.05 -12.90
C ILE A 113 -14.82 -2.22 -11.85
N ARG A 114 -14.61 -1.69 -10.64
CA ARG A 114 -15.52 -1.83 -9.51
C ARG A 114 -16.36 -0.57 -9.26
N ASP A 115 -16.30 0.43 -10.16
CA ASP A 115 -16.99 1.71 -10.05
C ASP A 115 -16.73 2.47 -8.73
N VAL A 116 -15.55 2.26 -8.14
CA VAL A 116 -15.09 2.94 -6.92
C VAL A 116 -13.94 3.91 -7.20
N TYR A 117 -13.60 4.14 -8.46
CA TYR A 117 -12.59 5.08 -8.88
C TYR A 117 -12.89 5.61 -10.29
N ASN A 118 -13.04 6.93 -10.43
CA ASN A 118 -13.54 7.56 -11.64
C ASN A 118 -12.49 8.35 -12.44
N GLY A 119 -11.26 8.49 -11.94
CA GLY A 119 -10.20 9.22 -12.64
C GLY A 119 -9.19 9.83 -11.70
#